data_AF-A0A2R6MXT2-F1
#
_entry.id   AF-A0A2R6MXT2-F1
#
_cell.length_a   1.000
_cell.length_b   1.000
_cell.length_c   1.000
_cell.angle_alpha   90.00
_cell.angle_beta   90.00
_cell.angle_gamma   90.00
#
_symmetry.space_group_name_H-M   'P 1'
#
loop_
_entity.id
_entity.type
_entity.pdbx_description
1 polymer ?
#
loop_
_entity_poly.entity_id
_entity_poly.type
_entity_poly.pdbx_seq_one_letter_code
_entity_poly.pdbx_strand_id
1 'polypeptide(L)'
;MQLGTGETQHHLRRLENTGAIESRKDGDYRRYFLAGRFSAYEQVALGYLRRETARGIVIALLEDPTLSAGEIADRLDVSRPAVSGYAGQLDEAGLLSRSDGYAVEEPETMLVLLVRYADSFDGDALRLAAQADDLITHEPR
;
A
#
# COMPACT_ATOMS: atom_id res chain seq x y z
N MET A 1 -28.37 -4.42 6.89
CA MET A 1 -28.09 -5.14 8.15
C MET A 1 -26.83 -4.54 8.74
N GLN A 2 -26.90 -3.95 9.94
CA GLN A 2 -25.74 -3.41 10.64
C GLN A 2 -25.45 -4.38 11.80
N LEU A 3 -24.30 -5.06 11.75
CA LEU A 3 -23.82 -5.86 12.88
C LEU A 3 -23.39 -4.90 13.99
N GLY A 4 -23.74 -5.21 15.24
CA GLY A 4 -23.19 -4.50 16.38
C GLY A 4 -21.67 -4.71 16.48
N THR A 5 -20.93 -3.78 17.09
CA THR A 5 -19.48 -3.89 17.27
C THR A 5 -19.08 -5.19 17.99
N GLY A 6 -19.84 -5.60 19.01
CA GLY A 6 -19.60 -6.84 19.75
C GLY A 6 -19.81 -8.10 18.92
N GLU A 7 -20.86 -8.13 18.09
CA GLU A 7 -21.11 -9.26 17.17
C GLU A 7 -20.03 -9.35 16.10
N THR A 8 -19.62 -8.20 15.54
CA THR A 8 -18.53 -8.13 14.55
C THR A 8 -17.23 -8.68 15.13
N GLN A 9 -16.84 -8.24 16.33
CA GLN A 9 -15.66 -8.75 17.02
C GLN A 9 -15.74 -10.25 17.31
N HIS A 10 -16.91 -10.74 17.74
CA HIS A 10 -17.14 -12.17 17.97
C HIS A 10 -16.96 -12.99 16.67
N HIS A 11 -17.52 -12.53 15.55
CA HIS A 11 -17.38 -13.21 14.26
C HIS A 11 -15.94 -13.19 13.75
N LEU A 12 -15.23 -12.07 13.86
CA LEU A 12 -13.81 -11.97 13.47
C LEU A 12 -12.94 -12.91 14.31
N ARG A 13 -13.15 -12.96 15.62
CA ARG A 13 -12.43 -13.88 16.50
C ARG A 13 -12.71 -15.34 16.17
N ARG A 14 -13.96 -15.68 15.83
CA ARG A 14 -14.31 -17.03 15.39
C ARG A 14 -13.59 -17.38 14.09
N LEU A 15 -13.55 -16.47 13.12
CA LEU A 15 -12.86 -16.69 11.84
C LEU A 15 -11.35 -16.87 12.03
N GLU A 16 -10.71 -16.07 12.89
CA GLU A 16 -9.30 -16.25 13.25
C GLU A 16 -9.06 -17.61 13.92
N ASN A 17 -9.88 -17.97 14.91
CA ASN A 17 -9.75 -19.25 15.61
C ASN A 17 -9.90 -20.46 14.67
N THR A 18 -10.69 -20.32 13.60
CA THR A 18 -10.84 -21.35 12.57
C THR A 18 -9.73 -21.33 11.51
N GLY A 19 -8.79 -20.39 11.57
CA GLY A 19 -7.73 -20.22 10.58
C GLY A 19 -8.23 -19.73 9.21
N ALA A 20 -9.44 -19.17 9.14
CA ALA A 20 -10.01 -18.64 7.90
C ALA A 20 -9.43 -17.25 7.56
N ILE A 21 -9.09 -16.49 8.61
CA ILE A 21 -8.45 -15.19 8.50
C ILE A 21 -7.28 -15.10 9.47
N GLU A 22 -6.39 -14.18 9.19
CA GLU A 22 -5.32 -13.74 10.08
C GLU A 22 -5.41 -12.22 10.26
N SER A 23 -4.78 -11.68 11.31
CA SER A 23 -4.77 -10.24 11.51
C SER A 23 -3.41 -9.67 11.83
N ARG A 24 -3.27 -8.40 11.47
CA ARG A 24 -2.08 -7.59 11.71
C ARG A 24 -2.48 -6.28 12.39
N LYS A 25 -1.65 -5.83 13.34
CA LYS A 25 -1.76 -4.49 13.90
C LYS A 25 -1.19 -3.48 12.89
N ASP A 26 -1.92 -2.40 12.65
CA ASP A 26 -1.50 -1.26 11.84
C ASP A 26 -1.91 0.03 12.57
N GLY A 27 -0.97 0.60 13.33
CA GLY A 27 -1.26 1.71 14.24
C GLY A 27 -2.37 1.34 15.24
N ASP A 28 -3.41 2.17 15.27
CA ASP A 28 -4.61 1.97 16.10
C ASP A 28 -5.62 0.99 15.49
N TYR A 29 -5.37 0.53 14.27
CA TYR A 29 -6.23 -0.39 13.55
C TYR A 29 -5.73 -1.83 13.66
N ARG A 30 -6.68 -2.76 13.58
CA ARG A 30 -6.41 -4.17 13.29
C ARG A 30 -6.96 -4.48 11.92
N ARG A 31 -6.10 -4.99 11.04
CA ARG A 31 -6.47 -5.42 9.69
C ARG A 31 -6.58 -6.92 9.66
N TYR A 32 -7.56 -7.42 8.92
CA TYR A 32 -7.81 -8.84 8.74
C TYR A 32 -7.61 -9.22 7.29
N PHE A 33 -6.98 -10.36 7.07
CA PHE A 33 -6.62 -10.89 5.76
C PHE A 33 -7.10 -12.34 5.67
N LEU A 34 -7.40 -12.81 4.46
CA LEU A 34 -7.61 -14.24 4.24
C LEU A 34 -6.30 -14.98 4.56
N ALA A 35 -6.39 -16.04 5.36
CA ALA A 35 -5.21 -16.77 5.81
C ALA A 35 -4.39 -17.30 4.61
N GLY A 36 -3.08 -17.08 4.64
CA GLY A 36 -2.15 -17.55 3.60
C GLY A 36 -2.30 -16.90 2.23
N ARG A 37 -3.19 -15.89 2.08
CA ARG A 37 -3.38 -15.19 0.80
C ARG A 37 -2.32 -14.12 0.53
N PHE A 38 -1.77 -13.53 1.59
CA PHE A 38 -0.84 -12.42 1.50
C PHE A 38 0.40 -12.71 2.34
N SER A 39 1.57 -12.45 1.78
CA SER A 39 2.83 -12.47 2.51
C SER A 39 2.84 -11.38 3.61
N ALA A 40 3.80 -11.49 4.53
CA ALA A 40 3.99 -10.45 5.55
C ALA A 40 4.27 -9.07 4.93
N TYR A 41 5.03 -9.03 3.83
CA TYR A 41 5.30 -7.81 3.07
C TYR A 41 4.00 -7.21 2.51
N GLU A 42 3.21 -8.01 1.79
CA GLU A 42 1.96 -7.55 1.18
C GLU A 42 0.95 -7.04 2.21
N GLN A 43 0.89 -7.66 3.40
CA GLN A 43 0.02 -7.18 4.49
C GLN A 43 0.45 -5.81 5.01
N VAL A 44 1.76 -5.54 5.11
CA VAL A 44 2.30 -4.23 5.50
C VAL A 44 2.03 -3.21 4.41
N ALA A 45 2.34 -3.56 3.16
CA ALA A 45 2.10 -2.72 1.99
C ALA A 45 0.63 -2.30 1.90
N LEU A 46 -0.31 -3.25 1.97
CA LEU A 46 -1.76 -2.97 1.95
C LEU A 46 -2.21 -2.07 3.12
N GLY A 47 -1.53 -2.10 4.26
CA GLY A 47 -1.80 -1.19 5.37
C GLY A 47 -1.40 0.25 5.04
N TYR A 48 -0.20 0.45 4.50
CA TYR A 48 0.29 1.77 4.08
C TYR A 48 -0.45 2.32 2.86
N LEU A 49 -0.78 1.48 1.88
CA LEU A 49 -1.56 1.87 0.71
C LEU A 49 -2.96 2.38 1.05
N ARG A 50 -3.45 2.19 2.27
CA ARG A 50 -4.71 2.81 2.73
C ARG A 50 -4.56 4.27 3.13
N ARG A 51 -3.34 4.74 3.38
CA ARG A 51 -3.03 6.13 3.74
C ARG A 51 -2.76 6.91 2.46
N GLU A 52 -3.54 7.96 2.21
CA GLU A 52 -3.54 8.69 0.93
C GLU A 52 -2.16 9.18 0.51
N THR A 53 -1.45 9.91 1.37
CA THR A 53 -0.11 10.41 1.03
C THR A 53 0.91 9.29 0.83
N ALA A 54 0.87 8.21 1.63
CA ALA A 54 1.80 7.09 1.47
C ALA A 54 1.55 6.35 0.15
N ARG A 55 0.28 6.12 -0.20
CA ARG A 55 -0.13 5.57 -1.49
C ARG A 55 0.32 6.48 -2.64
N GLY A 56 0.08 7.78 -2.53
CA GLY A 56 0.48 8.75 -3.54
C GLY A 56 1.99 8.77 -3.80
N ILE A 57 2.82 8.68 -2.75
CA ILE A 57 4.29 8.57 -2.88
C ILE A 57 4.65 7.32 -3.68
N VAL A 58 4.06 6.18 -3.32
CA VAL A 58 4.31 4.92 -4.02
C VAL A 58 3.89 4.99 -5.48
N ILE A 59 2.68 5.48 -5.78
CA ILE A 59 2.18 5.64 -7.15
C ILE A 59 3.12 6.54 -7.96
N ALA A 60 3.49 7.70 -7.40
CA ALA A 60 4.37 8.64 -8.08
C ALA A 60 5.73 8.00 -8.44
N LEU A 61 6.31 7.22 -7.52
CA LEU A 61 7.59 6.54 -7.75
C LEU A 61 7.50 5.33 -8.68
N LEU A 62 6.33 4.68 -8.77
CA LEU A 62 6.08 3.62 -9.75
C LEU A 62 5.95 4.18 -11.16
N GLU A 63 5.41 5.39 -11.31
CA GLU A 63 5.29 6.06 -12.60
C GLU A 63 6.60 6.74 -13.03
N ASP A 64 7.34 7.32 -12.09
CA ASP A 64 8.66 7.91 -12.32
C ASP A 64 9.56 7.69 -11.09
N PRO A 65 10.51 6.73 -11.17
CA PRO A 65 11.39 6.38 -10.05
C PRO A 65 12.48 7.43 -9.79
N THR A 66 12.58 8.49 -10.60
CA THR A 66 13.60 9.53 -10.46
C THR A 66 13.13 10.75 -9.66
N LEU A 67 11.84 10.79 -9.29
CA LEU A 67 11.25 11.93 -8.60
C LEU A 67 11.90 12.20 -7.24
N SER A 68 12.24 13.47 -7.03
CA SER A 68 12.69 13.98 -5.73
C SER A 68 11.51 14.17 -4.76
N ALA A 69 11.83 14.28 -3.46
CA ALA A 69 10.83 14.62 -2.45
C ALA A 69 10.09 15.94 -2.71
N GLY A 70 10.73 16.87 -3.44
CA GLY A 70 10.13 18.14 -3.84
C GLY A 70 9.06 17.95 -4.92
N GLU A 71 9.41 17.21 -5.97
CA GLU A 71 8.50 16.94 -7.09
C GLU A 71 7.32 16.08 -6.66
N ILE A 72 7.54 15.11 -5.76
CA ILE A 72 6.46 14.31 -5.16
C ILE A 72 5.53 15.21 -4.32
N ALA A 73 6.08 16.15 -3.55
CA ALA A 73 5.27 17.07 -2.75
C ALA A 73 4.39 17.96 -3.62
N ASP A 74 4.95 18.51 -4.69
CA ASP A 74 4.24 19.34 -5.66
C ASP A 74 3.15 18.53 -6.39
N ARG A 75 3.44 17.28 -6.75
CA ARG A 75 2.49 16.37 -7.42
C ARG A 75 1.30 15.99 -6.55
N LEU A 76 1.54 15.73 -5.26
CA LEU A 76 0.51 15.29 -4.32
C LEU A 76 -0.21 16.45 -3.63
N ASP A 77 0.15 17.71 -3.92
CA ASP A 77 -0.33 18.91 -3.23
C ASP A 77 -0.19 18.81 -1.70
N VAL A 78 1.00 18.35 -1.25
CA VAL A 78 1.35 18.23 0.17
C VAL A 78 2.68 18.91 0.46
N SER A 79 3.00 19.06 1.74
CA SER A 79 4.30 19.62 2.13
C SER A 79 5.45 18.61 1.96
N ARG A 80 6.65 19.09 1.61
CA ARG A 80 7.87 18.26 1.59
C ARG A 80 8.15 17.53 2.92
N PRO A 81 7.91 18.14 4.10
CA PRO A 81 7.99 17.42 5.37
C PRO A 81 7.00 16.26 5.48
N ALA A 82 5.78 16.39 4.94
CA ALA A 82 4.81 15.28 4.92
C ALA A 82 5.31 14.12 4.04
N VAL A 83 5.84 14.41 2.85
CA VAL A 83 6.48 13.40 1.99
C VAL A 83 7.62 12.71 2.73
N SER A 84 8.52 13.50 3.33
CA SER A 84 9.69 12.97 4.05
C SER A 84 9.28 12.10 5.25
N GLY A 85 8.23 12.50 5.97
CA GLY A 85 7.68 11.77 7.11
C GLY A 85 7.05 10.44 6.71
N TYR A 86 6.31 10.39 5.61
CA TYR A 86 5.76 9.13 5.09
C TYR A 86 6.82 8.26 4.43
N ALA A 87 7.77 8.83 3.69
CA ALA A 87 8.90 8.09 3.13
C ALA A 87 9.73 7.43 4.24
N GLY A 88 9.96 8.11 5.37
CA GLY A 88 10.61 7.50 6.54
C GLY A 88 9.82 6.32 7.13
N GLN A 89 8.51 6.45 7.25
CA GLN A 89 7.68 5.33 7.73
C GLN A 89 7.66 4.15 6.75
N LEU A 90 7.68 4.41 5.44
CA LEU A 90 7.75 3.37 4.42
C LEU A 90 9.12 2.67 4.44
N ASP A 91 10.20 3.40 4.67
CA ASP A 91 11.57 2.89 4.82
C ASP A 91 11.73 2.02 6.07
N GLU A 92 11.26 2.50 7.22
CA GLU A 92 11.20 1.70 8.46
C GLU A 92 10.35 0.43 8.30
N ALA A 93 9.34 0.46 7.42
CA ALA A 93 8.48 -0.68 7.12
C ALA A 93 9.07 -1.62 6.04
N GLY A 94 10.21 -1.28 5.44
CA GLY A 94 10.84 -2.04 4.36
C GLY A 94 10.07 -1.99 3.03
N LEU A 95 9.31 -0.93 2.77
CA LEU A 95 8.52 -0.76 1.55
C LEU A 95 9.19 0.20 0.55
N LEU A 96 10.08 1.07 1.01
CA LEU A 96 10.75 2.09 0.21
C LEU A 96 12.18 2.29 0.74
N SER A 97 13.19 2.32 -0.12
CA SER A 97 14.55 2.72 0.24
C SER A 97 14.73 4.22 0.16
N ARG A 98 15.50 4.79 1.09
CA ARG A 98 15.91 6.20 1.07
C ARG A 98 17.41 6.43 0.85
N SER A 99 18.16 5.38 0.52
CA SER A 99 19.63 5.39 0.53
C SER A 99 20.25 6.19 -0.61
N ASP A 100 19.61 6.20 -1.78
CA ASP A 100 20.08 6.90 -2.98
C ASP A 100 18.89 7.52 -3.72
N GLY A 101 18.23 8.47 -3.06
CA GLY A 101 16.89 8.91 -3.46
C GLY A 101 15.80 7.98 -2.92
N TYR A 102 14.59 8.08 -3.46
CA TYR A 102 13.46 7.24 -3.06
C TYR A 102 13.25 6.14 -4.08
N ALA A 103 13.23 4.89 -3.63
CA ALA A 103 12.98 3.73 -4.49
C ALA A 103 12.01 2.76 -3.80
N VAL A 104 10.99 2.27 -4.50
CA VAL A 104 10.10 1.23 -3.95
C VAL A 104 10.87 -0.10 -3.89
N GLU A 105 10.82 -0.81 -2.76
CA GLU A 105 11.62 -2.03 -2.53
C GLU A 105 11.19 -3.22 -3.41
N GLU A 106 9.87 -3.42 -3.57
CA GLU A 106 9.31 -4.43 -4.49
C GLU A 106 8.30 -3.77 -5.43
N PRO A 107 8.76 -3.06 -6.48
CA PRO A 107 7.89 -2.24 -7.32
C PRO A 107 6.84 -3.09 -8.05
N GLU A 108 7.18 -4.28 -8.53
CA GLU A 108 6.24 -5.17 -9.22
C GLU A 108 5.15 -5.70 -8.27
N THR A 109 5.53 -6.13 -7.06
CA THR A 109 4.57 -6.56 -6.03
C THR A 109 3.62 -5.40 -5.69
N MET A 110 4.17 -4.20 -5.50
CA MET A 110 3.41 -3.01 -5.16
C MET A 110 2.42 -2.60 -6.27
N LEU A 111 2.88 -2.63 -7.52
CA LEU A 111 2.05 -2.38 -8.70
C LEU A 111 0.91 -3.41 -8.78
N VAL A 112 1.20 -4.71 -8.62
CA VAL A 112 0.17 -5.75 -8.64
C VAL A 112 -0.88 -5.55 -7.55
N LEU A 113 -0.47 -5.17 -6.33
CA LEU A 113 -1.41 -4.86 -5.25
C LEU A 113 -2.29 -3.65 -5.58
N LEU A 114 -1.71 -2.58 -6.12
CA LEU A 114 -2.43 -1.38 -6.52
C LEU A 114 -3.44 -1.68 -7.64
N VAL A 115 -3.02 -2.37 -8.69
CA VAL A 115 -3.89 -2.76 -9.82
C VAL A 115 -5.02 -3.67 -9.35
N ARG A 116 -4.69 -4.72 -8.61
CA ARG A 116 -5.66 -5.75 -8.19
C ARG A 116 -6.73 -5.21 -7.24
N TYR A 117 -6.38 -4.21 -6.43
CA TYR A 117 -7.27 -3.67 -5.41
C TYR A 117 -7.58 -2.18 -5.62
N ALA A 118 -7.43 -1.68 -6.85
CA ALA A 118 -7.59 -0.27 -7.19
C ALA A 118 -8.93 0.32 -6.72
N ASP A 119 -10.03 -0.40 -6.94
CA ASP A 119 -11.39 -0.01 -6.50
C ASP A 119 -11.52 0.18 -4.98
N SER A 120 -10.57 -0.37 -4.21
CA SER A 120 -10.56 -0.24 -2.75
C SER A 120 -9.80 0.99 -2.26
N PHE A 121 -9.12 1.74 -3.13
CA PHE A 121 -8.31 2.90 -2.75
C PHE A 121 -8.98 4.22 -3.18
N ASP A 122 -8.48 4.85 -4.24
CA ASP A 122 -8.92 6.15 -4.73
C ASP A 122 -8.81 6.23 -6.27
N GLY A 123 -9.15 7.40 -6.81
CA GLY A 123 -9.10 7.66 -8.25
C GLY A 123 -7.68 7.56 -8.84
N ASP A 124 -6.64 7.79 -8.05
CA ASP A 124 -5.25 7.73 -8.51
C ASP A 124 -4.82 6.28 -8.72
N ALA A 125 -5.16 5.39 -7.77
CA ALA A 125 -4.95 3.96 -7.95
C ALA A 125 -5.73 3.40 -9.15
N LEU A 126 -6.97 3.87 -9.38
CA LEU A 126 -7.76 3.48 -10.55
C LEU A 126 -7.13 3.94 -11.87
N ARG A 127 -6.58 5.16 -11.93
CA ARG A 127 -5.86 5.64 -13.12
C ARG A 127 -4.60 4.83 -13.37
N LEU A 128 -3.79 4.60 -12.33
CA LEU A 128 -2.62 3.73 -12.42
C LEU A 128 -2.99 2.34 -12.97
N ALA A 129 -4.08 1.76 -12.44
CA ALA A 129 -4.55 0.45 -12.88
C ALA A 129 -5.00 0.43 -14.36
N ALA A 130 -5.62 1.51 -14.82
CA ALA A 130 -6.05 1.64 -16.21
C ALA A 130 -4.88 1.83 -17.20
N GLN A 131 -3.70 2.21 -16.71
CA GLN A 131 -2.48 2.47 -17.50
C GLN A 131 -1.35 1.50 -17.15
N ALA A 132 -1.66 0.40 -16.45
CA ALA A 132 -0.65 -0.49 -15.91
C ALA A 132 0.16 -1.21 -17.02
N ASP A 133 -0.40 -1.34 -18.22
CA ASP A 133 0.28 -1.88 -19.39
C ASP A 133 1.47 -1.03 -19.84
N ASP A 134 1.44 0.28 -19.65
CA ASP A 134 2.55 1.19 -19.97
C ASP A 134 3.72 1.07 -18.98
N LEU A 135 3.46 0.56 -17.77
CA LEU A 135 4.45 0.44 -16.68
C LEU A 135 5.11 -0.94 -16.62
N ILE A 136 4.55 -1.94 -17.31
CA ILE A 136 5.09 -3.29 -17.34
C ILE A 136 6.07 -3.40 -18.50
N THR A 137 7.36 -3.36 -18.20
CA THR A 137 8.38 -3.73 -19.19
C THR A 137 8.50 -5.25 -19.25
N HIS A 138 8.10 -5.85 -20.38
CA HIS A 138 8.26 -7.28 -20.60
C HIS A 138 9.58 -7.57 -21.32
N GLU A 139 10.56 -8.12 -20.62
CA GLU A 139 11.69 -8.83 -21.25
C GLU A 139 11.41 -10.34 -21.22
N PRO A 140 10.90 -10.93 -22.32
CA PRO A 140 10.70 -12.37 -22.40
C PRO A 140 12.05 -13.09 -22.26
N ARG A 141 12.08 -14.11 -21.39
CA ARG A 141 13.21 -15.04 -21.27
C ARG A 141 13.19 -16.09 -22.37
#